data_AF-A0A8T9Q6L9-F1
#
_entry.id   AF-A0A8T9Q6L9-F1
#
_cell.length_a   1.000
_cell.length_b   1.000
_cell.length_c   1.000
_cell.angle_alpha   90.00
_cell.angle_beta   90.00
_cell.angle_gamma   90.00
#
_symmetry.space_group_name_H-M   'P 1'
#
loop_
_entity.id
_entity.type
_entity.pdbx_description
1 polymer ?
#
loop_
_entity_poly.entity_id
_entity_poly.type
_entity_poly.pdbx_seq_one_letter_code
_entity_poly.pdbx_strand_id
1 'polypeptide(L)'
;MTIEEKDNKVYVKTNSWQQPIHMTVKVPQRFSLQLKTVNEGDIVVENVSGELELSNVNGAVIMRQVSGSAVANTVNGPSGPTSRT
;
A
#
# COMPACT_ATOMS: atom_id res chain seq x y z
N MET A 1 13.15 5.48 9.09
CA MET A 1 12.82 4.32 8.23
C MET A 1 13.59 3.12 8.73
N THR A 2 12.92 1.98 8.91
CA THR A 2 13.55 0.70 9.27
C THR A 2 13.16 -0.37 8.26
N ILE A 3 14.11 -1.25 7.93
CA ILE A 3 13.90 -2.43 7.08
C ILE A 3 14.38 -3.63 7.91
N GLU A 4 13.50 -4.60 8.12
CA GLU A 4 13.80 -5.84 8.83
C GLU A 4 13.39 -7.03 7.97
N GLU A 5 14.25 -8.04 7.89
CA GLU A 5 13.96 -9.30 7.20
C GLU A 5 13.94 -10.44 8.22
N LYS A 6 12.86 -11.21 8.22
CA LYS A 6 12.70 -12.38 9.08
C LYS A 6 11.79 -13.40 8.41
N ASP A 7 12.19 -14.66 8.39
CA ASP A 7 11.39 -15.78 7.88
C ASP A 7 10.86 -15.53 6.45
N ASN A 8 11.69 -14.97 5.57
CA ASN A 8 11.34 -14.58 4.20
C ASN A 8 10.19 -13.54 4.11
N LYS A 9 9.99 -12.77 5.19
CA LYS A 9 9.11 -11.60 5.23
C LYS A 9 9.98 -10.37 5.41
N VAL A 10 9.82 -9.42 4.49
CA VAL A 10 10.47 -8.11 4.54
C VAL A 10 9.47 -7.11 5.10
N TYR A 11 9.81 -6.53 6.24
CA TYR A 11 9.05 -5.47 6.89
C TYR A 11 9.72 -4.13 6.63
N VAL A 12 9.00 -3.23 5.96
CA VAL A 12 9.46 -1.86 5.74
C VAL A 12 8.54 -0.93 6.50
N LYS A 13 9.09 -0.17 7.45
CA LYS A 13 8.33 0.79 8.27
C LYS A 13 8.92 2.19 8.15
N THR A 14 8.07 3.15 7.88
CA THR A 14 8.41 4.57 7.80
C THR A 14 7.75 5.33 8.96
N ASN A 15 8.53 6.13 9.68
CA ASN A 15 8.08 6.96 10.80
C ASN A 15 8.13 8.47 10.47
N SER A 16 8.17 8.82 9.18
CA SER A 16 8.19 10.21 8.72
C SER A 16 6.77 10.73 8.61
N TRP A 17 6.35 11.55 9.58
CA TRP A 17 5.05 12.24 9.58
C TRP A 17 5.07 13.57 8.81
N GLN A 18 6.26 14.06 8.44
CA GLN A 18 6.45 15.42 7.92
C GLN A 18 6.93 15.46 6.46
N GLN A 19 7.40 14.35 5.91
CA GLN A 19 7.93 14.30 4.54
C GLN A 19 7.41 13.09 3.78
N PRO A 20 6.91 13.28 2.54
CA PRO A 20 6.50 12.18 1.67
C PRO A 20 7.70 11.29 1.34
N ILE A 21 7.50 9.98 1.37
CA ILE A 21 8.51 8.99 1.03
C ILE A 21 8.06 8.26 -0.22
N HIS A 22 8.90 8.29 -1.26
CA HIS A 22 8.72 7.48 -2.45
C HIS A 22 9.51 6.18 -2.30
N MET A 23 8.84 5.04 -2.50
CA MET A 23 9.43 3.72 -2.34
C MET A 23 9.18 2.87 -3.58
N THR A 24 10.20 2.12 -3.99
CA THR A 24 10.09 1.12 -5.04
C THR A 24 10.67 -0.19 -4.54
N VAL A 25 9.82 -1.20 -4.41
CA VAL A 25 10.20 -2.55 -3.96
C VAL A 25 10.06 -3.51 -5.12
N LYS A 26 11.16 -4.17 -5.50
CA LYS A 26 11.13 -5.25 -6.51
C LYS A 26 10.96 -6.59 -5.80
N VAL A 27 10.01 -7.37 -6.26
CA VAL A 27 9.73 -8.73 -5.76
C VAL A 27 9.71 -9.73 -6.93
N PRO A 28 9.86 -11.03 -6.67
CA PRO A 28 9.62 -12.06 -7.68
C PRO A 28 8.20 -11.97 -8.25
N GLN A 29 8.00 -12.41 -9.50
CA GLN A 29 6.67 -12.44 -10.11
C GLN A 29 5.66 -13.29 -9.33
N ARG A 30 6.11 -14.34 -8.64
CA ARG A 30 5.24 -15.16 -7.77
C ARG A 30 5.49 -14.81 -6.32
N PHE A 31 4.70 -13.90 -5.78
CA PHE A 31 4.93 -13.34 -4.45
C PHE A 31 3.63 -12.86 -3.81
N SER A 32 3.50 -13.06 -2.50
CA SER A 32 2.37 -12.54 -1.73
C SER A 32 2.74 -11.20 -1.10
N LEU A 33 1.84 -10.22 -1.22
CA LEU A 33 2.08 -8.84 -0.79
C LEU A 33 1.04 -8.42 0.25
N GLN A 34 1.50 -7.84 1.34
CA GLN A 34 0.64 -7.12 2.29
C GLN A 34 1.16 -5.69 2.39
N LEU A 35 0.43 -4.74 1.80
CA LEU A 35 0.82 -3.32 1.72
C LEU A 35 -0.21 -2.46 2.45
N LYS A 36 0.27 -1.57 3.33
CA LYS A 36 -0.58 -0.66 4.10
C LYS A 36 0.02 0.74 4.10
N THR A 37 -0.75 1.72 3.65
CA THR A 37 -0.37 3.14 3.68
C THR A 37 -1.48 3.97 4.32
N VAL A 38 -1.07 5.07 4.94
CA VAL A 38 -1.96 6.10 5.52
C VAL A 38 -1.40 7.47 5.13
N ASN A 39 -2.27 8.45 4.91
CA ASN A 39 -1.93 9.84 4.52
C ASN A 39 -1.45 10.00 3.07
N GLU A 40 -2.35 9.87 2.09
CA GLU A 40 -2.12 10.34 0.71
C GLU A 40 -0.98 9.65 -0.05
N GLY A 41 -0.51 8.49 0.43
CA GLY A 41 0.48 7.68 -0.27
C GLY A 41 -0.17 6.65 -1.17
N ASP A 42 -0.08 6.81 -2.49
CA ASP A 42 -0.60 5.85 -3.47
C ASP A 42 0.15 4.50 -3.42
N ILE A 43 -0.59 3.39 -3.57
CA ILE A 43 -0.02 2.06 -3.73
C ILE A 43 -0.13 1.65 -5.19
N VAL A 44 1.00 1.28 -5.81
CA VAL A 44 1.05 0.76 -7.18
C VAL A 44 1.71 -0.61 -7.18
N VAL A 45 1.01 -1.62 -7.71
CA VAL A 45 1.53 -2.99 -7.87
C VAL A 45 1.42 -3.40 -9.33
N GLU A 46 2.54 -3.85 -9.91
CA GLU A 46 2.62 -4.23 -11.33
C GLU A 46 3.26 -5.60 -11.51
N ASN A 47 2.68 -6.44 -12.37
CA ASN A 47 3.26 -7.73 -12.80
C ASN A 47 3.57 -8.71 -11.66
N VAL A 48 2.64 -8.86 -10.70
CA VAL A 48 2.75 -9.79 -9.56
C VAL A 48 1.61 -10.80 -9.58
N SER A 49 1.94 -12.05 -9.32
CA SER A 49 1.01 -13.17 -9.19
C SER A 49 1.08 -13.77 -7.79
N GLY A 50 -0.02 -13.81 -7.05
CA GLY A 50 -0.03 -14.31 -5.68
C GLY A 50 -1.26 -13.89 -4.90
N GLU A 51 -1.12 -13.83 -3.57
CA GLU A 51 -2.13 -13.26 -2.68
C GLU A 51 -1.75 -11.82 -2.34
N LEU A 52 -2.66 -10.88 -2.61
CA LEU A 52 -2.45 -9.46 -2.38
C LEU A 52 -3.48 -8.92 -1.40
N GLU A 53 -3.01 -8.34 -0.30
CA GLU A 53 -3.81 -7.59 0.66
C GLU A 53 -3.30 -6.14 0.70
N LEU A 54 -4.06 -5.23 0.08
CA LEU A 54 -3.70 -3.82 -0.07
C LEU A 54 -4.68 -2.97 0.72
N SER A 55 -4.17 -2.06 1.55
CA SER A 55 -5.01 -1.11 2.30
C SER A 55 -4.44 0.30 2.26
N ASN A 56 -5.25 1.27 1.88
CA ASN A 56 -4.85 2.67 1.80
C ASN A 56 -5.90 3.58 2.45
N VAL A 57 -5.44 4.60 3.20
CA VAL A 57 -6.30 5.66 3.73
C VAL A 57 -5.91 6.98 3.08
N ASN A 58 -6.89 7.64 2.45
CA ASN A 58 -6.75 8.89 1.69
C ASN A 58 -5.82 8.79 0.46
N GLY A 59 -5.68 7.62 -0.15
CA GLY A 59 -4.84 7.43 -1.34
C GLY A 59 -5.36 6.34 -2.27
N ALA A 60 -4.83 6.29 -3.49
CA ALA A 60 -5.25 5.31 -4.49
C ALA A 60 -4.55 3.96 -4.31
N VAL A 61 -5.20 2.90 -4.81
CA VAL A 61 -4.60 1.57 -4.98
C VAL A 61 -4.73 1.18 -6.45
N ILE A 62 -3.60 1.01 -7.12
CA ILE A 62 -3.51 0.72 -8.55
C ILE A 62 -2.83 -0.65 -8.72
N MET A 63 -3.50 -1.58 -9.40
CA MET A 63 -2.98 -2.90 -9.72
C MET A 63 -2.97 -3.11 -11.24
N ARG A 64 -1.83 -3.52 -11.81
CA ARG A 64 -1.68 -3.79 -13.25
C ARG A 64 -1.02 -5.14 -13.47
N GLN A 65 -1.57 -5.94 -14.39
CA GLN A 65 -1.05 -7.28 -14.69
C GLN A 65 -0.89 -8.15 -13.43
N VAL A 66 -1.83 -8.02 -12.49
CA VAL A 66 -1.88 -8.82 -11.26
C VAL A 66 -2.74 -10.06 -11.48
N SER A 67 -2.30 -11.21 -10.98
CA SER A 67 -3.03 -12.48 -11.07
C SER A 67 -3.10 -13.18 -9.71
N GLY A 68 -4.16 -13.96 -9.46
CA GLY A 68 -4.37 -14.62 -8.17
C GLY A 68 -5.47 -13.95 -7.34
N SER A 69 -5.38 -14.04 -6.01
CA SER A 69 -6.36 -13.45 -5.09
C SER A 69 -5.91 -12.05 -4.69
N ALA A 70 -6.79 -11.06 -4.82
CA ALA A 70 -6.49 -9.69 -4.43
C ALA A 70 -7.66 -9.07 -3.66
N VAL A 71 -7.34 -8.50 -2.50
CA VAL A 71 -8.25 -7.68 -1.70
C VAL A 71 -7.62 -6.29 -1.58
N ALA A 72 -8.34 -5.28 -2.07
CA ALA A 72 -7.91 -3.89 -2.00
C ALA A 72 -8.97 -3.06 -1.26
N ASN A 73 -8.56 -2.44 -0.16
CA ASN A 73 -9.40 -1.57 0.63
C ASN A 73 -8.87 -0.14 0.53
N THR A 74 -9.76 0.79 0.19
CA THR A 74 -9.46 2.23 0.24
C THR A 74 -10.47 2.89 1.16
N VAL A 75 -9.95 3.64 2.14
CA VAL A 75 -10.77 4.47 3.00
C VAL A 75 -10.49 5.91 2.63
N ASN A 76 -11.44 6.56 1.98
CA ASN A 76 -11.45 8.02 1.93
C ASN A 76 -11.94 8.48 3.30
N GLY A 77 -11.09 9.18 4.05
CA GLY A 77 -11.41 9.72 5.36
C GLY A 77 -12.71 10.53 5.32
N PRO A 78 -13.42 10.66 6.45
CA PRO A 78 -14.70 11.36 6.47
C PRO A 78 -14.51 12.76 5.90
N SER A 79 -15.28 13.08 4.86
CA SER A 79 -15.44 14.47 4.42
C SER A 79 -15.84 15.28 5.65
N GLY A 80 -15.03 16.28 6.01
CA GLY A 80 -15.33 17.21 7.10
C GLY A 80 -16.73 17.82 6.96
N PRO A 81 -17.25 18.48 8.01
CA PRO A 81 -18.66 18.84 8.09
C PRO A 81 -19.05 19.68 6.88
N THR A 82 -19.99 19.19 6.09
CA THR A 82 -20.66 19.96 5.04
C THR A 82 -21.43 21.08 5.73
N SER A 83 -20.78 22.22 5.94
CA SER A 83 -21.45 23.42 6.45
C SER A 83 -22.35 23.94 5.33
N ARG A 84 -23.63 23.58 5.39
CA ARG A 84 -24.68 24.26 4.63
C ARG A 84 -24.94 25.59 5.34
N THR A 85 -24.72 26.67 4.60
CA THR A 85 -25.15 28.03 4.93
C THR A 85 -26.68 28.13 4.92
#